data_AF-A0A7K1LHW4-F1
#
_entry.id   AF-A0A7K1LHW4-F1
#
_cell.length_a   1.000
_cell.length_b   1.000
_cell.length_c   1.000
_cell.angle_alpha   90.00
_cell.angle_beta   90.00
_cell.angle_gamma   90.00
#
_symmetry.space_group_name_H-M   'P 1'
#
loop_
_entity.id
_entity.type
_entity.pdbx_description
1 polymer ?
#
loop_
_entity_poly.entity_id
_entity_poly.type
_entity_poly.pdbx_seq_one_letter_code
_entity_poly.pdbx_strand_id
1 'polypeptide(L)'
;MIPYDAVAGYSALLGQVRSAAVSDLDRLAASLTGLPVAEQYEALSELLPDLGQRYEVAASKVTAEFFSELQQMQGVRKPVSPVELDPVSRASWQALAGWSTSGKTLAERSANDVLFGLLSGGFTRRLTEAASDTMVENAAVQGGMRYQRVPAPGCCAFCAMLASRGGSYTSWESATRVVGRGQSVEYRRRGGAKETRPRGSQKLGQTFHDNCRCSAVAVAEGNEVDLGAQAEKYFKAYADARDEILSRVRMETDVWMDRDKSRHTDSYRVDENDDRVSSKELTNRMAALMRKAAA
;
A
#
# COMPACT_ATOMS: atom_id res chain seq x y z
N MET A 1 -16.50 -5.97 14.85
CA MET A 1 -16.08 -6.72 13.66
C MET A 1 -16.76 -6.10 12.47
N ILE A 2 -15.99 -5.60 11.50
CA ILE A 2 -16.50 -5.07 10.23
C ILE A 2 -16.64 -6.26 9.27
N PRO A 3 -17.79 -6.46 8.61
CA PRO A 3 -17.97 -7.53 7.65
C PRO A 3 -17.00 -7.44 6.45
N TYR A 4 -16.42 -8.56 6.00
CA TYR A 4 -15.52 -8.61 4.82
C TYR A 4 -16.18 -8.04 3.56
N ASP A 5 -17.45 -8.39 3.34
CA ASP A 5 -18.26 -8.01 2.19
C ASP A 5 -18.46 -6.50 2.09
N ALA A 6 -18.52 -5.78 3.21
CA ALA A 6 -18.53 -4.31 3.21
C ALA A 6 -17.25 -3.73 2.58
N VAL A 7 -16.07 -4.24 2.98
CA VAL A 7 -14.79 -3.80 2.39
C VAL A 7 -14.63 -4.28 0.95
N ALA A 8 -15.12 -5.49 0.64
CA ALA A 8 -15.11 -6.02 -0.72
C ALA A 8 -16.01 -5.19 -1.66
N GLY A 9 -17.19 -4.77 -1.19
CA GLY A 9 -18.12 -3.88 -1.88
C GLY A 9 -17.49 -2.53 -2.19
N TYR A 10 -16.87 -1.89 -1.20
CA TYR A 10 -16.08 -0.67 -1.40
C TYR A 10 -14.96 -0.86 -2.45
N SER A 11 -14.21 -1.95 -2.34
CA SER A 11 -13.11 -2.25 -3.28
C SER A 11 -13.63 -2.48 -4.70
N ALA A 12 -14.80 -3.10 -4.85
CA ALA A 12 -15.47 -3.31 -6.13
C ALA A 12 -15.95 -1.98 -6.73
N LEU A 13 -16.54 -1.09 -5.92
CA LEU A 13 -17.00 0.22 -6.35
C LEU A 13 -15.83 1.11 -6.83
N LEU A 14 -14.72 1.16 -6.09
CA LEU A 14 -13.48 1.80 -6.58
C LEU A 14 -12.91 1.10 -7.83
N GLY A 15 -13.10 -0.20 -7.95
CA GLY A 15 -12.78 -0.95 -9.18
C GLY A 15 -13.59 -0.45 -10.38
N GLN A 16 -14.88 -0.17 -10.21
CA GLN A 16 -15.75 0.37 -11.24
C GLN A 16 -15.34 1.80 -11.64
N VAL A 17 -15.06 2.67 -10.67
CA VAL A 17 -14.56 4.04 -10.92
C VAL A 17 -13.27 3.99 -11.76
N ARG A 18 -12.31 3.14 -11.39
CA ARG A 18 -11.05 2.98 -12.14
C ARG A 18 -11.28 2.40 -13.53
N SER A 19 -12.18 1.43 -13.68
CA SER A 19 -12.48 0.82 -14.97
C SER A 19 -13.14 1.82 -15.93
N ALA A 20 -14.07 2.64 -15.42
CA ALA A 20 -14.67 3.73 -16.18
C ALA A 20 -13.63 4.79 -16.59
N ALA A 21 -12.72 5.15 -15.68
CA ALA A 21 -11.64 6.08 -15.96
C ALA A 21 -10.69 5.58 -17.06
N VAL A 22 -10.29 4.32 -17.00
CA VAL A 22 -9.44 3.70 -18.03
C VAL A 22 -10.19 3.60 -19.37
N SER A 23 -11.49 3.32 -19.36
CA SER A 23 -12.33 3.31 -20.56
C SER A 23 -12.44 4.70 -21.21
N ASP A 24 -12.62 5.76 -20.41
CA ASP A 24 -12.61 7.14 -20.94
C ASP A 24 -11.24 7.54 -21.48
N LEU A 25 -10.16 7.14 -20.78
CA LEU A 25 -8.80 7.39 -21.22
C LEU A 25 -8.47 6.66 -22.52
N ASP A 26 -8.94 5.43 -22.68
CA ASP A 26 -8.80 4.64 -23.92
C ASP A 26 -9.50 5.32 -25.09
N ARG A 27 -10.73 5.81 -24.88
CA ARG A 27 -11.45 6.60 -25.90
C ARG A 27 -10.72 7.90 -26.25
N LEU A 28 -10.16 8.60 -25.26
CA LEU A 28 -9.33 9.79 -25.49
C LEU A 28 -8.10 9.43 -26.31
N ALA A 29 -7.33 8.41 -25.91
CA ALA A 29 -6.13 7.97 -26.61
C ALA A 29 -6.43 7.52 -28.05
N ALA A 30 -7.52 6.77 -28.26
CA ALA A 30 -7.98 6.36 -29.58
C ALA A 30 -8.28 7.56 -30.49
N SER A 31 -8.90 8.62 -29.96
CA SER A 31 -9.20 9.84 -30.73
C SER A 31 -7.96 10.62 -31.20
N LEU A 32 -6.81 10.40 -30.55
CA LEU A 32 -5.53 11.03 -30.87
C LEU A 32 -4.64 10.17 -31.78
N THR A 33 -5.10 8.96 -32.12
CA THR A 33 -4.32 8.02 -32.94
C THR A 33 -4.12 8.59 -34.35
N GLY A 34 -2.88 8.59 -34.82
CA GLY A 34 -2.50 9.10 -36.14
C GLY A 34 -2.08 10.57 -36.15
N LEU A 35 -2.28 11.31 -35.05
CA LEU A 35 -1.71 12.65 -34.91
C LEU A 35 -0.20 12.62 -34.68
N PRO A 36 0.54 13.67 -35.04
CA PRO A 36 1.93 13.85 -34.63
C PRO A 36 2.07 13.83 -33.11
N VAL A 37 3.19 13.29 -32.59
CA VAL A 37 3.45 13.16 -31.14
C VAL A 37 3.30 14.49 -30.39
N ALA A 38 3.72 15.60 -30.99
CA ALA A 38 3.59 16.93 -30.40
C ALA A 38 2.11 17.33 -30.20
N GLU A 39 1.26 17.07 -31.20
CA GLU A 39 -0.17 17.36 -31.14
C GLU A 39 -0.89 16.42 -30.15
N GLN A 40 -0.49 15.14 -30.08
CA GLN A 40 -0.98 14.22 -29.05
C GLN A 40 -0.66 14.72 -27.64
N TYR A 41 0.56 15.21 -27.42
CA TYR A 41 0.98 15.75 -26.12
C TYR A 41 0.21 17.01 -25.73
N GLU A 42 0.03 17.95 -26.66
CA GLU A 42 -0.75 19.16 -26.40
C GLU A 42 -2.19 18.82 -26.02
N ALA A 43 -2.84 17.96 -26.81
CA ALA A 43 -4.20 17.50 -26.53
C ALA A 43 -4.31 16.78 -25.18
N LEU A 44 -3.36 15.88 -24.86
CA LEU A 44 -3.33 15.20 -23.55
C LEU A 44 -3.07 16.18 -22.41
N SER A 45 -2.19 17.17 -22.58
CA SER A 45 -1.89 18.16 -21.55
C SER A 45 -3.07 19.08 -21.24
N GLU A 46 -3.94 19.30 -22.22
CA GLU A 46 -5.18 20.06 -22.07
C GLU A 46 -6.30 19.22 -21.43
N LEU A 47 -6.54 18.01 -21.95
CA LEU A 47 -7.72 17.20 -21.64
C LEU A 47 -7.54 16.26 -20.44
N LEU A 48 -6.32 15.76 -20.20
CA LEU A 48 -6.05 14.81 -19.12
C LEU A 48 -6.35 15.39 -17.72
N PRO A 49 -6.07 16.68 -17.41
CA PRO A 49 -6.47 17.27 -16.13
C PRO A 49 -7.97 17.19 -15.85
N ASP A 50 -8.82 17.58 -16.80
CA ASP A 50 -10.27 17.57 -16.59
C ASP A 50 -10.81 16.15 -16.44
N LEU A 51 -10.27 15.22 -17.23
CA LEU A 51 -10.60 13.80 -17.11
C LEU A 51 -10.15 13.24 -15.75
N GLY A 52 -8.91 13.51 -15.35
CA GLY A 52 -8.31 13.05 -14.11
C GLY A 52 -9.04 13.56 -12.87
N GLN A 53 -9.28 14.86 -12.80
CA GLN A 53 -9.95 15.50 -11.66
C GLN A 53 -11.39 14.99 -11.47
N ARG A 54 -12.12 14.74 -12.56
CA ARG A 54 -13.47 14.13 -12.50
C ARG A 54 -13.46 12.81 -11.74
N TYR A 55 -12.50 11.94 -12.06
CA TYR A 55 -12.42 10.62 -11.44
C TYR A 55 -11.76 10.64 -10.05
N GLU A 56 -10.89 11.62 -9.75
CA GLU A 56 -10.41 11.85 -8.38
C GLU A 56 -11.54 12.25 -7.44
N VAL A 57 -12.40 13.19 -7.86
CA VAL A 57 -13.59 13.58 -7.09
C VAL A 57 -14.50 12.36 -6.86
N ALA A 58 -14.74 11.56 -7.89
CA ALA A 58 -15.54 10.34 -7.74
C ALA A 58 -14.91 9.32 -6.77
N ALA A 59 -13.59 9.10 -6.85
CA ALA A 59 -12.88 8.20 -5.94
C ALA A 59 -12.89 8.71 -4.49
N SER A 60 -12.74 10.03 -4.30
CA SER A 60 -12.80 10.67 -2.99
C SER A 60 -14.21 10.55 -2.40
N LYS A 61 -15.25 10.87 -3.17
CA LYS A 61 -16.65 10.72 -2.76
C LYS A 61 -16.99 9.31 -2.30
N VAL A 62 -16.68 8.31 -3.13
CA VAL A 62 -16.90 6.89 -2.78
C VAL A 62 -16.20 6.54 -1.46
N THR A 63 -15.01 7.10 -1.24
CA THR A 63 -14.24 6.82 -0.02
C THR A 63 -14.79 7.54 1.21
N ALA A 64 -15.23 8.80 1.07
CA ALA A 64 -15.84 9.57 2.16
C ALA A 64 -17.16 8.93 2.61
N GLU A 65 -18.01 8.51 1.66
CA GLU A 65 -19.24 7.77 1.93
C GLU A 65 -18.94 6.45 2.66
N PHE A 66 -17.98 5.67 2.14
CA PHE A 66 -17.57 4.43 2.80
C PHE A 66 -16.98 4.65 4.20
N PHE A 67 -16.24 5.73 4.42
CA PHE A 67 -15.73 6.07 5.75
C PHE A 67 -16.87 6.38 6.73
N SER A 68 -17.95 7.03 6.27
CA SER A 68 -19.16 7.23 7.08
C SER A 68 -19.80 5.90 7.49
N GLU A 69 -19.95 4.98 6.53
CA GLU A 69 -20.47 3.64 6.80
C GLU A 69 -19.56 2.87 7.76
N LEU A 70 -18.24 2.98 7.60
CA LEU A 70 -17.25 2.38 8.50
C LEU A 70 -17.40 2.91 9.92
N GLN A 71 -17.59 4.21 10.14
CA GLN A 71 -17.81 4.77 11.48
C GLN A 71 -19.06 4.15 12.13
N GLN A 72 -20.14 3.99 11.36
CA GLN A 72 -21.39 3.40 11.82
C GLN A 72 -21.25 1.92 12.16
N MET A 73 -20.68 1.10 11.25
CA MET A 73 -20.42 -0.33 11.46
C MET A 73 -19.54 -0.58 12.69
N GLN A 74 -18.66 0.36 13.02
CA GLN A 74 -17.73 0.24 14.13
C GLN A 74 -18.27 0.80 15.44
N GLY A 75 -19.45 1.42 15.44
CA GLY A 75 -20.04 2.03 16.63
C GLY A 75 -19.20 3.18 17.18
N VAL A 76 -18.57 3.97 16.30
CA VAL A 76 -17.77 5.14 16.71
C VAL A 76 -18.68 6.11 17.47
N ARG A 77 -18.38 6.37 18.75
CA ARG A 77 -19.26 7.13 19.66
C ARG A 77 -19.48 8.59 19.25
N LYS A 78 -18.50 9.21 18.58
CA LYS A 78 -18.51 10.60 18.15
C LYS A 78 -18.00 10.67 16.70
N PRO A 79 -18.82 10.27 15.72
CA PRO A 79 -18.39 10.26 14.34
C PRO A 79 -18.22 11.70 13.84
N VAL A 80 -17.09 11.98 13.20
CA VAL A 80 -16.90 13.22 12.42
C VAL A 80 -17.55 13.04 11.06
N SER A 81 -18.17 14.09 10.52
CA SER A 81 -18.69 14.03 9.14
C SER A 81 -17.52 13.91 8.16
N PRO A 82 -17.46 12.84 7.34
CA PRO A 82 -16.36 12.67 6.42
C PRO A 82 -16.43 13.71 5.30
N VAL A 83 -15.27 14.14 4.83
CA VAL A 83 -15.14 15.13 3.75
C VAL A 83 -14.50 14.49 2.52
N GLU A 84 -14.94 14.95 1.35
CA GLU A 84 -14.24 14.74 0.09
C GLU A 84 -12.97 15.62 0.09
N LEU A 85 -11.92 15.15 -0.56
CA LEU A 85 -10.69 15.91 -0.76
C LEU A 85 -10.72 16.59 -2.11
N ASP A 86 -10.14 17.79 -2.16
CA ASP A 86 -9.93 18.49 -3.41
C ASP A 86 -9.03 17.65 -4.34
N PRO A 87 -9.34 17.60 -5.65
CA PRO A 87 -8.52 16.88 -6.60
C PRO A 87 -7.14 17.54 -6.72
N VAL A 88 -6.14 16.76 -7.16
CA VAL A 88 -4.79 17.31 -7.31
C VAL A 88 -4.76 18.39 -8.38
N SER A 89 -3.72 19.23 -8.31
CA SER A 89 -3.54 20.33 -9.27
C SER A 89 -3.50 19.83 -10.71
N ARG A 90 -4.02 20.64 -11.64
CA ARG A 90 -3.93 20.37 -13.09
C ARG A 90 -2.50 20.09 -13.55
N ALA A 91 -1.52 20.79 -12.96
CA ALA A 91 -0.10 20.60 -13.22
C ALA A 91 0.37 19.16 -12.95
N SER A 92 -0.23 18.48 -11.96
CA SER A 92 0.10 17.08 -11.66
C SER A 92 -0.35 16.15 -12.79
N TRP A 93 -1.51 16.40 -13.38
CA TRP A 93 -2.01 15.66 -14.54
C TRP A 93 -1.23 15.97 -15.82
N GLN A 94 -0.87 17.23 -16.04
CA GLN A 94 0.03 17.63 -17.12
C GLN A 94 1.40 16.96 -17.03
N ALA A 95 1.95 16.84 -15.81
CA ALA A 95 3.19 16.11 -15.60
C ALA A 95 3.08 14.61 -15.97
N LEU A 96 1.90 14.00 -15.76
CA LEU A 96 1.65 12.62 -16.20
C LEU A 96 1.60 12.53 -17.74
N ALA A 97 0.94 13.47 -18.41
CA ALA A 97 0.93 13.56 -19.87
C ALA A 97 2.36 13.69 -20.42
N GLY A 98 3.16 14.63 -19.89
CA GLY A 98 4.53 14.85 -20.35
C GLY A 98 5.49 13.71 -20.07
N TRP A 99 5.31 13.00 -18.94
CA TRP A 99 6.08 11.79 -18.67
C TRP A 99 5.77 10.68 -19.68
N SER A 100 4.50 10.54 -20.07
CA SER A 100 4.07 9.49 -21.00
C SER A 100 4.57 9.70 -22.44
N THR A 101 4.71 10.96 -22.88
CA THR A 101 5.12 11.35 -24.24
C THR A 101 6.60 11.67 -24.38
N SER A 102 7.42 11.46 -23.33
CA SER A 102 8.83 11.83 -23.36
C SER A 102 9.62 11.07 -24.45
N GLY A 103 10.58 11.72 -25.12
CA GLY A 103 11.31 11.11 -26.24
C GLY A 103 12.08 9.82 -25.89
N LYS A 104 12.45 9.63 -24.61
CA LYS A 104 13.07 8.38 -24.14
C LYS A 104 12.06 7.21 -24.06
N THR A 105 10.80 7.49 -23.71
CA THR A 105 9.76 6.45 -23.60
C THR A 105 9.24 5.99 -24.95
N LEU A 106 9.20 6.89 -25.95
CA LEU A 106 8.72 6.59 -27.31
C LEU A 106 9.79 5.96 -28.23
N ALA A 107 11.08 6.23 -28.00
CA ALA A 107 12.17 5.68 -28.83
C ALA A 107 12.47 4.19 -28.58
N GLU A 108 12.07 3.65 -27.42
CA GLU A 108 12.46 2.30 -26.98
C GLU A 108 11.39 1.22 -27.27
N ARG A 109 10.15 1.58 -27.62
CA ARG A 109 9.01 0.65 -27.73
C ARG A 109 7.96 1.12 -28.75
N SER A 110 7.10 0.22 -29.23
CA SER A 110 5.90 0.56 -30.03
C SER A 110 5.15 1.76 -29.43
N ALA A 111 5.09 2.89 -30.15
CA ALA A 111 4.80 4.19 -29.57
C ALA A 111 3.43 4.28 -28.87
N ASN A 112 2.38 3.67 -29.43
CA ASN A 112 1.01 3.86 -28.96
C ASN A 112 0.64 2.95 -27.77
N ASP A 113 0.97 1.65 -27.82
CA ASP A 113 0.64 0.72 -26.73
C ASP A 113 1.40 1.06 -25.44
N VAL A 114 2.62 1.57 -25.58
CA VAL A 114 3.44 2.00 -24.44
C VAL A 114 2.95 3.32 -23.87
N LEU A 115 2.59 4.29 -24.71
CA LEU A 115 1.97 5.53 -24.26
C LEU A 115 0.71 5.24 -23.43
N PHE A 116 -0.18 4.39 -23.95
CA PHE A 116 -1.40 4.02 -23.25
C PHE A 116 -1.12 3.25 -21.96
N GLY A 117 -0.16 2.32 -21.95
CA GLY A 117 0.23 1.59 -20.75
C GLY A 117 0.77 2.50 -19.63
N LEU A 118 1.58 3.50 -19.98
CA LEU A 118 2.12 4.48 -19.04
C LEU A 118 1.01 5.41 -18.50
N LEU A 119 0.15 5.93 -19.38
CA LEU A 119 -0.98 6.77 -19.01
C LEU A 119 -1.96 6.02 -18.11
N SER A 120 -2.43 4.85 -18.54
CA SER A 120 -3.40 4.04 -17.78
C SER A 120 -2.85 3.60 -16.41
N GLY A 121 -1.58 3.22 -16.34
CA GLY A 121 -0.90 2.90 -15.09
C GLY A 121 -0.81 4.10 -14.14
N GLY A 122 -0.37 5.25 -14.65
CA GLY A 122 -0.27 6.49 -13.87
C GLY A 122 -1.63 7.02 -13.42
N PHE A 123 -2.64 6.93 -14.28
CA PHE A 123 -4.03 7.32 -14.00
C PHE A 123 -4.60 6.45 -12.88
N THR A 124 -4.51 5.13 -13.02
CA THR A 124 -4.99 4.16 -12.02
C THR A 124 -4.30 4.36 -10.66
N ARG A 125 -3.00 4.67 -10.68
CA ARG A 125 -2.24 4.98 -9.46
C ARG A 125 -2.79 6.22 -8.76
N ARG A 126 -2.97 7.33 -9.49
CA ARG A 126 -3.51 8.59 -8.93
C ARG A 126 -4.90 8.40 -8.31
N LEU A 127 -5.79 7.65 -8.95
CA LEU A 127 -7.11 7.36 -8.39
C LEU A 127 -7.03 6.51 -7.11
N THR A 128 -6.08 5.59 -7.05
CA THR A 128 -5.84 4.78 -5.84
C THR A 128 -5.26 5.64 -4.71
N GLU A 129 -4.39 6.60 -5.05
CA GLU A 129 -3.86 7.60 -4.12
C GLU A 129 -4.97 8.53 -3.60
N ALA A 130 -5.82 9.08 -4.46
CA ALA A 130 -6.95 9.94 -4.05
C ALA A 130 -7.91 9.25 -3.06
N ALA A 131 -8.26 7.99 -3.34
CA ALA A 131 -9.06 7.20 -2.39
C ALA A 131 -8.29 6.97 -1.07
N SER A 132 -7.00 6.63 -1.16
CA SER A 132 -6.17 6.42 0.03
C SER A 132 -6.06 7.67 0.89
N ASP A 133 -5.75 8.82 0.30
CA ASP A 133 -5.60 10.09 1.00
C ASP A 133 -6.92 10.50 1.65
N THR A 134 -8.05 10.32 0.96
CA THR A 134 -9.38 10.57 1.52
C THR A 134 -9.65 9.71 2.77
N MET A 135 -9.34 8.42 2.72
CA MET A 135 -9.47 7.52 3.88
C MET A 135 -8.58 7.98 5.04
N VAL A 136 -7.34 8.37 4.75
CA VAL A 136 -6.34 8.74 5.76
C VAL A 136 -6.66 10.05 6.43
N GLU A 137 -7.01 11.08 5.66
CA GLU A 137 -7.33 12.40 6.21
C GLU A 137 -8.58 12.35 7.08
N ASN A 138 -9.63 11.66 6.64
CA ASN A 138 -10.83 11.45 7.44
C ASN A 138 -10.54 10.62 8.71
N ALA A 139 -9.72 9.57 8.61
CA ALA A 139 -9.29 8.79 9.78
C ALA A 139 -8.45 9.61 10.77
N ALA A 140 -7.60 10.50 10.27
CA ALA A 140 -6.80 11.40 11.09
C ALA A 140 -7.67 12.41 11.85
N VAL A 141 -8.65 13.02 11.16
CA VAL A 141 -9.63 13.94 11.77
C VAL A 141 -10.51 13.23 12.80
N GLN A 142 -10.96 12.00 12.51
CA GLN A 142 -11.72 11.20 13.48
C GLN A 142 -10.92 10.90 14.75
N GLY A 143 -9.62 10.62 14.62
CA GLY A 143 -8.74 10.23 15.71
C GLY A 143 -9.04 8.83 16.26
N GLY A 144 -8.05 8.24 16.95
CA GLY A 144 -8.20 6.91 17.56
C GLY A 144 -8.33 5.75 16.56
N MET A 145 -8.01 6.00 15.29
CA MET A 145 -8.06 5.01 14.23
C MET A 145 -6.72 4.27 14.11
N ARG A 146 -6.81 2.97 13.87
CA ARG A 146 -5.75 2.08 13.41
C ARG A 146 -6.04 1.70 11.96
N TYR A 147 -5.17 0.89 11.38
CA TYR A 147 -5.33 0.41 10.02
C TYR A 147 -5.22 -1.10 9.96
N GLN A 148 -6.02 -1.71 9.09
CA GLN A 148 -5.95 -3.14 8.78
C GLN A 148 -5.74 -3.31 7.27
N ARG A 149 -4.90 -4.29 6.90
CA ARG A 149 -4.75 -4.71 5.52
C ARG A 149 -5.84 -5.73 5.18
N VAL A 150 -6.60 -5.46 4.12
CA VAL A 150 -7.67 -6.35 3.65
C VAL A 150 -7.27 -6.93 2.28
N PRO A 151 -7.12 -8.25 2.16
CA PRO A 151 -6.74 -8.88 0.91
C PRO A 151 -7.95 -9.02 -0.02
N ALA A 152 -7.77 -8.67 -1.30
CA ALA A 152 -8.72 -9.03 -2.34
C ALA A 152 -8.53 -10.49 -2.79
N PRO A 153 -9.54 -11.11 -3.42
CA PRO A 153 -9.39 -12.43 -4.03
C PRO A 153 -8.19 -12.52 -4.98
N GLY A 154 -7.40 -13.59 -4.84
CA GLY A 154 -6.18 -13.80 -5.64
C GLY A 154 -5.00 -12.91 -5.26
N CYS A 155 -4.97 -12.35 -4.03
CA CYS A 155 -3.77 -11.69 -3.53
C CYS A 155 -2.59 -12.68 -3.33
N CYS A 156 -1.36 -12.15 -3.32
CA CYS A 156 -0.19 -12.98 -3.10
C CYS A 156 -0.02 -13.35 -1.61
N ALA A 157 0.77 -14.39 -1.33
CA ALA A 157 1.07 -14.86 0.02
C ALA A 157 1.57 -13.76 0.96
N PHE A 158 2.35 -12.81 0.44
CA PHE A 158 2.85 -11.68 1.23
C PHE A 158 1.72 -10.71 1.66
N CYS A 159 0.79 -10.37 0.75
CA CYS A 159 -0.37 -9.55 1.09
C CYS A 159 -1.23 -10.22 2.16
N ALA A 160 -1.44 -11.53 2.03
CA ALA A 160 -2.23 -12.28 2.97
C ALA A 160 -1.57 -12.40 4.35
N MET A 161 -0.23 -12.57 4.40
CA MET A 161 0.54 -12.47 5.63
C MET A 161 0.40 -11.09 6.30
N LEU A 162 0.46 -9.99 5.54
CA LEU A 162 0.26 -8.66 6.14
C LEU A 162 -1.16 -8.47 6.68
N ALA A 163 -2.16 -9.01 5.98
CA ALA A 163 -3.55 -9.00 6.43
C ALA A 163 -3.78 -9.78 7.73
N SER A 164 -2.95 -10.81 8.01
CA SER A 164 -3.06 -11.63 9.22
C SER A 164 -2.73 -10.89 10.52
N ARG A 165 -2.31 -9.63 10.43
CA ARG A 165 -1.96 -8.81 11.58
C ARG A 165 -3.15 -8.02 12.13
N GLY A 166 -4.33 -8.14 11.51
CA GLY A 166 -5.54 -7.41 11.93
C GLY A 166 -5.35 -5.89 11.92
N GLY A 167 -6.15 -5.19 12.73
CA GLY A 167 -6.11 -3.74 12.94
C GLY A 167 -4.91 -3.23 13.75
N SER A 168 -3.71 -3.79 13.57
CA SER A 168 -2.55 -3.48 14.43
C SER A 168 -1.71 -2.29 13.96
N TYR A 169 -1.91 -1.79 12.74
CA TYR A 169 -1.11 -0.72 12.17
C TYR A 169 -1.52 0.63 12.74
N THR A 170 -0.56 1.37 13.30
CA THR A 170 -0.81 2.67 13.95
C THR A 170 -0.85 3.83 12.97
N SER A 171 -0.40 3.63 11.74
CA SER A 171 -0.45 4.64 10.68
C SER A 171 -0.68 4.00 9.32
N TRP A 172 -1.20 4.78 8.38
CA TRP A 172 -1.40 4.35 7.01
C TRP A 172 -0.08 3.95 6.33
N GLU A 173 0.97 4.72 6.55
CA GLU A 173 2.30 4.44 6.01
C GLU A 173 2.79 3.09 6.52
N SER A 174 2.58 2.77 7.80
CA SER A 174 2.98 1.49 8.36
C SER A 174 2.21 0.31 7.75
N ALA A 175 0.98 0.54 7.30
CA ALA A 175 0.15 -0.46 6.65
C ALA A 175 0.51 -0.67 5.16
N THR A 176 0.96 0.38 4.46
CA THR A 176 1.07 0.41 3.00
C THR A 176 2.49 0.54 2.44
N ARG A 177 3.46 1.00 3.25
CA ARG A 177 4.83 1.30 2.84
C ARG A 177 5.86 0.76 3.83
N VAL A 178 7.12 0.73 3.39
CA VAL A 178 8.26 0.43 4.24
C VAL A 178 8.50 1.61 5.19
N VAL A 179 8.09 1.43 6.44
CA VAL A 179 8.42 2.34 7.56
C VAL A 179 9.62 1.79 8.34
N GLY A 180 10.55 2.69 8.70
CA GLY A 180 11.73 2.35 9.49
C GLY A 180 11.45 2.32 10.99
N ARG A 181 12.45 1.94 11.78
CA ARG A 181 12.44 2.09 13.24
C ARG A 181 13.48 3.14 13.64
N GLY A 182 13.08 4.15 14.39
CA GLY A 182 13.93 5.27 14.84
C GLY A 182 13.10 6.52 15.10
N GLN A 183 13.64 7.48 15.84
CA GLN A 183 13.06 8.82 15.95
C GLN A 183 13.77 9.72 14.94
N SER A 184 13.05 10.66 14.31
CA SER A 184 13.71 11.67 13.48
C SER A 184 14.70 12.46 14.33
N VAL A 185 15.89 12.70 13.76
CA VAL A 185 16.99 13.43 14.43
C VAL A 185 16.56 14.85 14.82
N GLU A 186 15.49 15.36 14.19
CA GLU A 186 14.93 16.68 14.40
C GLU A 186 14.31 16.89 15.80
N TYR A 187 13.83 15.83 16.48
CA TYR A 187 13.01 15.98 17.69
C TYR A 187 13.79 15.98 19.03
N ARG A 188 15.11 15.72 19.05
CA ARG A 188 15.91 15.85 20.29
C ARG A 188 17.31 16.41 20.06
N ARG A 189 17.54 17.65 20.54
CA ARG A 189 18.84 18.32 20.70
C ARG A 189 19.82 17.66 21.71
N ARG A 190 19.63 16.39 22.10
CA ARG A 190 20.55 15.68 23.00
C ARG A 190 20.90 14.32 22.39
N GLY A 191 22.17 14.18 22.00
CA GLY A 191 22.73 13.09 21.22
C GLY A 191 22.30 11.69 21.70
N GLY A 192 21.90 10.86 20.76
CA GLY A 192 21.57 9.44 20.99
C GLY A 192 20.48 8.86 20.09
N ALA A 193 19.72 9.68 19.36
CA ALA A 193 18.73 9.16 18.42
C ALA A 193 19.41 8.57 17.18
N LYS A 194 19.25 7.25 16.96
CA LYS A 194 19.63 6.61 15.70
C LYS A 194 18.65 7.07 14.62
N GLU A 195 19.19 7.54 13.49
CA GLU A 195 18.45 7.84 12.26
C GLU A 195 17.43 6.73 11.96
N THR A 196 16.22 7.12 11.50
CA THR A 196 15.21 6.15 11.07
C THR A 196 15.80 5.28 9.97
N ARG A 197 16.04 4.00 10.26
CA ARG A 197 16.57 3.04 9.27
C ARG A 197 15.45 2.11 8.81
N PRO A 198 15.33 1.86 7.49
CA PRO A 198 14.41 0.86 6.99
C PRO A 198 14.83 -0.53 7.50
N ARG A 199 13.87 -1.44 7.62
CA ARG A 199 14.20 -2.86 7.84
C ARG A 199 14.50 -3.51 6.50
N GLY A 200 15.69 -4.09 6.36
CA GLY A 200 16.11 -4.80 5.15
C GLY A 200 16.66 -3.87 4.06
N SER A 201 16.63 -4.32 2.81
CA SER A 201 17.27 -3.66 1.66
C SER A 201 16.36 -2.65 0.94
N GLN A 202 15.09 -2.54 1.33
CA GLN A 202 14.15 -1.59 0.72
C GLN A 202 14.34 -0.19 1.33
N LYS A 203 14.15 0.84 0.51
CA LYS A 203 14.26 2.24 0.97
C LYS A 203 13.00 2.64 1.76
N LEU A 204 13.14 3.57 2.70
CA LEU A 204 12.00 4.15 3.39
C LEU A 204 11.00 4.74 2.39
N GLY A 205 9.71 4.56 2.65
CA GLY A 205 8.63 5.05 1.80
C GLY A 205 8.39 4.22 0.54
N GLN A 206 9.22 3.22 0.22
CA GLN A 206 8.92 2.30 -0.87
C GLN A 206 7.63 1.53 -0.58
N THR A 207 6.80 1.36 -1.60
CA THR A 207 5.71 0.39 -1.60
C THR A 207 6.28 -1.01 -1.50
N PHE A 208 5.52 -1.92 -0.88
CA PHE A 208 6.03 -3.29 -0.67
C PHE A 208 6.28 -4.04 -1.98
N HIS A 209 5.50 -3.76 -3.03
CA HIS A 209 5.70 -4.25 -4.40
C HIS A 209 4.71 -3.57 -5.37
N ASP A 210 4.98 -3.69 -6.67
CA ASP A 210 4.04 -3.33 -7.72
C ASP A 210 2.92 -4.40 -7.79
N ASN A 211 1.67 -3.99 -8.04
CA ASN A 211 0.48 -4.88 -8.09
C ASN A 211 -0.02 -5.44 -6.73
N CYS A 212 0.06 -4.69 -5.63
CA CYS A 212 -0.67 -5.05 -4.40
C CYS A 212 -2.18 -5.07 -4.63
N ARG A 213 -2.78 -6.26 -4.45
CA ARG A 213 -4.23 -6.49 -4.44
C ARG A 213 -4.82 -6.34 -3.02
N CYS A 214 -4.15 -5.56 -2.19
CA CYS A 214 -4.49 -5.35 -0.79
C CYS A 214 -4.91 -3.90 -0.58
N SER A 215 -6.09 -3.67 0.01
CA SER A 215 -6.48 -2.36 0.50
C SER A 215 -6.02 -2.20 1.96
N ALA A 216 -5.87 -0.96 2.41
CA ALA A 216 -5.79 -0.64 3.82
C ALA A 216 -7.08 0.09 4.21
N VAL A 217 -7.65 -0.28 5.35
CA VAL A 217 -8.92 0.25 5.86
C VAL A 217 -8.70 0.79 7.26
N ALA A 218 -9.29 1.96 7.55
CA ALA A 218 -9.27 2.54 8.88
C ALA A 218 -10.22 1.77 9.81
N VAL A 219 -9.69 1.34 10.95
CA VAL A 219 -10.44 0.60 11.97
C VAL A 219 -10.28 1.25 13.34
N ALA A 220 -11.35 1.41 14.09
CA ALA A 220 -11.31 1.90 15.46
C ALA A 220 -10.54 0.91 16.36
N GLU A 221 -9.95 1.42 17.43
CA GLU A 221 -9.25 0.55 18.39
C GLU A 221 -10.16 -0.56 18.95
N GLY A 222 -9.67 -1.79 18.95
CA GLY A 222 -10.44 -2.98 19.35
C GLY A 222 -11.44 -3.47 18.29
N ASN A 223 -11.48 -2.85 17.12
CA ASN A 223 -12.25 -3.31 15.97
C ASN A 223 -11.32 -3.82 14.86
N GLU A 224 -11.85 -4.72 14.05
CA GLU A 224 -11.16 -5.31 12.93
C GLU A 224 -12.16 -5.75 11.87
N VAL A 225 -11.70 -5.81 10.63
CA VAL A 225 -12.40 -6.46 9.53
C VAL A 225 -12.33 -7.96 9.77
N ASP A 226 -13.49 -8.59 9.84
CA ASP A 226 -13.61 -10.03 9.83
C ASP A 226 -13.24 -10.52 8.44
N LEU A 227 -12.07 -11.14 8.33
CA LEU A 227 -11.58 -11.64 7.04
C LEU A 227 -12.09 -13.04 6.72
N GLY A 228 -12.86 -13.67 7.63
CA GLY A 228 -13.49 -14.97 7.48
C GLY A 228 -12.57 -16.11 7.01
N ALA A 229 -13.19 -17.15 6.42
CA ALA A 229 -12.50 -18.31 5.84
C ALA A 229 -11.54 -17.92 4.69
N GLN A 230 -11.76 -16.76 4.08
CA GLN A 230 -11.02 -16.27 2.92
C GLN A 230 -9.57 -15.95 3.28
N ALA A 231 -9.35 -15.45 4.50
CA ALA A 231 -8.02 -15.23 5.02
C ALA A 231 -7.50 -16.39 5.86
N GLU A 232 -8.37 -17.22 6.43
CA GLU A 232 -7.98 -18.38 7.24
C GLU A 232 -7.04 -19.34 6.50
N LYS A 233 -7.30 -19.65 5.22
CA LYS A 233 -6.38 -20.48 4.41
C LYS A 233 -4.98 -19.88 4.32
N TYR A 234 -4.89 -18.55 4.20
CA TYR A 234 -3.61 -17.86 4.09
C TYR A 234 -2.94 -17.68 5.46
N PHE A 235 -3.72 -17.50 6.51
CA PHE A 235 -3.24 -17.40 7.89
C PHE A 235 -2.71 -18.74 8.36
N LYS A 236 -3.40 -19.83 8.03
CA LYS A 236 -2.94 -21.19 8.23
C LYS A 236 -1.67 -21.46 7.42
N ALA A 237 -1.65 -21.16 6.12
CA ALA A 237 -0.44 -21.32 5.31
C ALA A 237 0.76 -20.51 5.86
N TYR A 238 0.52 -19.30 6.37
CA TYR A 238 1.56 -18.52 7.04
C TYR A 238 1.98 -19.13 8.38
N ALA A 239 1.03 -19.54 9.22
CA ALA A 239 1.30 -20.15 10.52
C ALA A 239 2.09 -21.45 10.36
N ASP A 240 1.66 -22.33 9.45
CA ASP A 240 2.33 -23.58 9.12
C ASP A 240 3.75 -23.30 8.59
N ALA A 241 3.91 -22.36 7.66
CA ALA A 241 5.22 -21.97 7.13
C ALA A 241 6.12 -21.32 8.19
N ARG A 242 5.54 -20.50 9.08
CA ARG A 242 6.26 -19.87 10.19
C ARG A 242 6.75 -20.93 11.16
N ASP A 243 5.87 -21.84 11.57
CA ASP A 243 6.18 -22.87 12.57
C ASP A 243 7.19 -23.87 12.00
N GLU A 244 7.06 -24.27 10.73
CA GLU A 244 8.07 -25.08 10.04
C GLU A 244 9.44 -24.39 10.05
N ILE A 245 9.52 -23.12 9.63
CA ILE A 245 10.80 -22.40 9.55
C ILE A 245 11.37 -22.12 10.95
N LEU A 246 10.54 -21.72 11.91
CA LEU A 246 10.98 -21.43 13.27
C LEU A 246 11.36 -22.70 14.04
N SER A 247 10.85 -23.88 13.67
CA SER A 247 11.31 -25.15 14.25
C SER A 247 12.75 -25.51 13.87
N ARG A 248 13.28 -24.95 12.77
CA ARG A 248 14.63 -25.21 12.25
C ARG A 248 15.64 -24.12 12.59
N VAL A 249 15.24 -23.13 13.38
CA VAL A 249 16.15 -22.07 13.85
C VAL A 249 16.00 -21.87 15.34
N ARG A 250 17.12 -21.66 16.02
CA ARG A 250 17.13 -21.34 17.46
C ARG A 250 17.52 -19.89 17.67
N MET A 251 17.07 -19.32 18.78
CA MET A 251 17.44 -17.97 19.18
C MET A 251 18.69 -18.04 20.06
N GLU A 252 19.72 -17.30 19.69
CA GLU A 252 20.93 -17.12 20.48
C GLU A 252 21.05 -15.67 20.94
N THR A 253 21.83 -15.45 21.99
CA THR A 253 22.01 -14.12 22.56
C THR A 253 23.45 -13.94 22.98
N ASP A 254 24.11 -12.98 22.34
CA ASP A 254 25.44 -12.54 22.75
C ASP A 254 25.29 -11.41 23.78
N VAL A 255 26.08 -11.50 24.84
CA VAL A 255 26.18 -10.44 25.85
C VAL A 255 27.64 -10.00 25.91
N TRP A 256 27.89 -8.73 25.69
CA TRP A 256 29.22 -8.14 25.88
C TRP A 256 29.11 -6.85 26.71
N MET A 257 30.24 -6.46 27.30
CA MET A 257 30.35 -5.21 28.04
C MET A 257 31.41 -4.32 27.40
N ASP A 258 31.08 -3.05 27.24
CA ASP A 258 32.03 -2.04 26.80
C ASP A 258 32.97 -1.65 27.95
N ARG A 259 34.04 -0.92 27.61
CA ARG A 259 35.04 -0.44 28.58
C ARG A 259 34.45 0.45 29.69
N ASP A 260 33.32 1.10 29.43
CA ASP A 260 32.57 1.91 30.39
C ASP A 260 31.61 1.09 31.28
N LYS A 261 31.64 -0.25 31.17
CA LYS A 261 30.72 -1.20 31.83
C LYS A 261 29.28 -1.13 31.34
N SER A 262 28.99 -0.46 30.23
CA SER A 262 27.68 -0.57 29.60
C SER A 262 27.49 -1.99 29.03
N ARG A 263 26.32 -2.58 29.31
CA ARG A 263 25.98 -3.95 28.90
C ARG A 263 25.20 -3.90 27.60
N HIS A 264 25.70 -4.63 26.60
CA HIS A 264 25.03 -4.83 25.33
C HIS A 264 24.50 -6.26 25.22
N THR A 265 23.39 -6.40 24.51
CA THR A 265 22.74 -7.70 24.28
C THR A 265 22.27 -7.71 22.84
N ASP A 266 22.73 -8.68 22.06
CA ASP A 266 22.30 -8.90 20.69
C ASP A 266 21.67 -10.28 20.59
N SER A 267 20.40 -10.32 20.23
CA SER A 267 19.66 -11.57 20.04
C SER A 267 19.46 -11.82 18.55
N TYR A 268 19.96 -12.96 18.08
CA TYR A 268 19.90 -13.36 16.68
C TYR A 268 19.39 -14.80 16.56
N ARG A 269 19.13 -15.24 15.33
CA ARG A 269 18.72 -16.61 15.03
C ARG A 269 19.83 -17.32 14.29
N VAL A 270 20.03 -18.59 14.60
CA VAL A 270 20.95 -19.47 13.88
C VAL A 270 20.20 -20.71 13.39
N ASP A 271 20.61 -21.26 12.26
CA ASP A 271 20.06 -22.51 11.73
C ASP A 271 20.77 -23.76 12.27
N GLU A 272 20.47 -24.91 11.67
CA GLU A 272 21.01 -26.22 12.04
C GLU A 272 22.54 -26.33 11.85
N ASN A 273 23.14 -25.43 11.06
CA ASN A 273 24.58 -25.36 10.82
C ASN A 273 25.28 -24.27 11.64
N ASP A 274 24.58 -23.67 12.61
CA ASP A 274 25.04 -22.52 13.42
C ASP A 274 25.26 -21.23 12.62
N ASP A 275 24.74 -21.16 11.39
CA ASP A 275 24.83 -19.96 10.57
C ASP A 275 23.78 -18.92 10.97
N ARG A 276 24.19 -17.65 11.11
CA ARG A 276 23.26 -16.55 11.43
C ARG A 276 22.25 -16.35 10.31
N VAL A 277 20.96 -16.52 10.63
CA VAL A 277 19.86 -16.32 9.68
C VAL A 277 19.24 -14.95 9.87
N SER A 278 19.23 -14.15 8.80
CA SER A 278 18.62 -12.83 8.82
C SER A 278 17.08 -12.90 8.85
N SER A 279 16.43 -11.86 9.39
CA SER A 279 14.94 -11.76 9.34
C SER A 279 14.41 -11.75 7.90
N LYS A 280 15.18 -11.19 6.96
CA LYS A 280 14.82 -11.16 5.54
C LYS A 280 14.81 -12.58 4.96
N GLU A 281 15.83 -13.36 5.29
CA GLU A 281 15.94 -14.73 4.83
C GLU A 281 14.82 -15.62 5.37
N LEU A 282 14.49 -15.50 6.67
CA LEU A 282 13.34 -16.19 7.25
C LEU A 282 12.03 -15.83 6.54
N THR A 283 11.80 -14.54 6.28
CA THR A 283 10.60 -14.08 5.56
C THR A 283 10.55 -14.65 4.15
N ASN A 284 11.69 -14.70 3.44
CA ASN A 284 11.77 -15.27 2.10
C ASN A 284 11.51 -16.79 2.10
N ARG A 285 12.05 -17.52 3.07
CA ARG A 285 11.82 -18.96 3.25
C ARG A 285 10.33 -19.23 3.53
N MET A 286 9.70 -18.48 4.43
CA MET A 286 8.26 -18.56 4.71
C MET A 286 7.42 -18.26 3.46
N ALA A 287 7.72 -17.17 2.74
CA ALA A 287 7.01 -16.81 1.51
C ALA A 287 7.21 -17.85 0.37
N ALA A 288 8.32 -18.59 0.35
CA ALA A 288 8.52 -19.69 -0.59
C ALA A 288 7.65 -20.90 -0.24
N LEU A 289 7.55 -21.27 1.04
CA LEU A 289 6.65 -22.33 1.51
C LEU A 289 5.18 -22.00 1.23
N MET A 290 4.75 -20.78 1.56
CA MET A 290 3.38 -20.33 1.28
C MET A 290 3.04 -20.36 -0.22
N ARG A 291 4.01 -20.09 -1.11
CA ARG A 291 3.81 -20.20 -2.56
C ARG A 291 3.62 -21.64 -3.02
N LYS A 292 4.36 -22.59 -2.43
CA LYS A 292 4.21 -24.03 -2.72
C LYS A 292 2.86 -24.57 -2.24
N ALA A 293 2.37 -24.10 -1.10
CA ALA A 293 1.07 -24.52 -0.55
C ALA A 293 -0.14 -23.94 -1.30
N ALA A 294 0.06 -22.91 -2.14
CA ALA A 294 -0.98 -22.23 -2.90
C ALA A 294 -1.03 -22.65 -4.39
N ALA A 295 -0.12 -23.52 -4.83
CA ALA A 295 -0.06 -24.12 -6.17
C ALA A 295 -0.69 -25.51 -6.16
#